data_AF-A0AAD6VSD7-F1
#
_entry.id   AF-A0AAD6VSD7-F1
#
_cell.length_a   1.000
_cell.length_b   1.000
_cell.length_c   1.000
_cell.angle_alpha   90.00
_cell.angle_beta   90.00
_cell.angle_gamma   90.00
#
_symmetry.space_group_name_H-M   'P 1'
#
loop_
_entity.id
_entity.type
_entity.pdbx_description
1 polymer ?
#
loop_
_entity_poly.entity_id
_entity_poly.type
_entity_poly.pdbx_seq_one_letter_code
_entity_poly.pdbx_strand_id
1 'polypeptide(L)'
;MGRRKIEIQPIIHERNRSVTFLKRKNGLFKKAYELGVLCSVDVAVIIFEQRPGHNVKLYQYCSGDVQDIVQRHMRFDGEKDTRGPPDFSGNATTKLDDPADADDDDQEDEEEIISSLGKRRGDG
;
A
#
# COMPACT_ATOMS: atom_id res chain seq x y z
N MET A 1 11.34 -7.62 -20.24
CA MET A 1 10.66 -8.77 -19.59
C MET A 1 9.64 -8.20 -18.61
N GLY A 2 8.36 -8.56 -18.75
CA GLY A 2 7.26 -7.99 -17.95
C GLY A 2 7.24 -8.45 -16.49
N ARG A 3 6.40 -7.81 -15.66
CA ARG A 3 6.19 -8.14 -14.24
C ARG A 3 5.45 -9.48 -14.14
N ARG A 4 6.03 -10.48 -13.46
CA ARG A 4 5.39 -11.76 -13.16
C ARG A 4 4.94 -11.81 -11.69
N LYS A 5 3.83 -12.47 -11.41
CA LYS A 5 3.38 -12.77 -10.04
C LYS A 5 4.39 -13.73 -9.39
N ILE A 6 4.69 -13.51 -8.11
CA ILE A 6 5.52 -14.40 -7.27
C ILE A 6 4.76 -14.71 -5.98
N GLU A 7 4.99 -15.88 -5.41
CA GLU A 7 4.46 -16.25 -4.09
C GLU A 7 5.15 -15.45 -2.98
N ILE A 8 4.44 -15.20 -1.88
CA ILE A 8 4.98 -14.52 -0.69
C ILE A 8 5.66 -15.57 0.20
N GLN A 9 6.88 -15.94 -0.20
CA GLN A 9 7.75 -16.87 0.52
C GLN A 9 9.22 -16.43 0.39
N PRO A 10 10.14 -16.93 1.25
CA PRO A 10 11.55 -16.60 1.16
C PRO A 10 12.15 -16.87 -0.23
N ILE A 11 12.80 -15.87 -0.83
CA ILE A 11 13.47 -16.03 -2.12
C ILE A 11 14.79 -16.79 -1.92
N ILE A 12 14.86 -17.99 -2.48
CA ILE A 12 16.01 -18.90 -2.36
C ILE A 12 17.24 -18.32 -3.07
N HIS A 13 17.08 -17.89 -4.33
CA HIS A 13 18.21 -17.43 -5.13
C HIS A 13 18.70 -16.05 -4.68
N GLU A 14 19.93 -15.96 -4.18
CA GLU A 14 20.47 -14.77 -3.52
C GLU A 14 20.50 -13.51 -4.41
N ARG A 15 20.92 -13.64 -5.68
CA ARG A 15 20.89 -12.51 -6.63
C ARG A 15 19.48 -11.93 -6.77
N ASN A 16 18.48 -12.80 -6.96
CA ASN A 16 17.08 -12.40 -7.10
C ASN A 16 16.56 -11.80 -5.79
N ARG A 17 16.95 -12.36 -4.64
CA ARG A 17 16.61 -11.81 -3.32
C ARG A 17 17.17 -10.41 -3.14
N SER A 18 18.44 -10.19 -3.50
CA SER A 18 19.11 -8.88 -3.38
C SER A 18 18.48 -7.82 -4.28
N VAL A 19 18.21 -8.15 -5.55
CA VAL A 19 17.54 -7.24 -6.49
C VAL A 19 16.11 -6.95 -6.05
N THR A 20 15.38 -7.98 -5.60
CA THR A 20 14.00 -7.83 -5.12
C THR A 20 13.94 -6.99 -3.85
N PHE A 21 14.85 -7.22 -2.91
CA PHE A 21 14.97 -6.43 -1.69
C PHE A 21 15.19 -4.96 -2.02
N LEU A 22 16.17 -4.63 -2.87
CA LEU A 22 16.44 -3.25 -3.25
C LEU A 22 15.22 -2.57 -3.86
N LYS A 23 14.53 -3.24 -4.79
CA LYS A 23 13.34 -2.71 -5.45
C LYS A 23 12.16 -2.55 -4.48
N ARG A 24 11.85 -3.56 -3.67
CA ARG A 24 10.73 -3.52 -2.72
C ARG A 24 10.97 -2.53 -1.59
N LYS A 25 12.19 -2.47 -1.05
CA LYS A 25 12.60 -1.48 -0.04
C LYS A 25 12.39 -0.06 -0.56
N ASN A 26 12.86 0.23 -1.77
CA ASN A 26 12.70 1.57 -2.35
C ASN A 26 11.23 1.90 -2.65
N GLY A 27 10.44 0.92 -3.12
CA GLY A 27 9.00 1.10 -3.30
C GLY A 27 8.26 1.36 -1.98
N LEU A 28 8.63 0.65 -0.91
CA LEU A 28 8.09 0.85 0.44
C LEU A 28 8.43 2.24 0.98
N PHE A 29 9.68 2.68 0.84
CA PHE A 29 10.10 4.02 1.26
C PHE A 29 9.36 5.11 0.47
N LYS A 30 9.16 4.92 -0.83
CA LYS A 30 8.37 5.85 -1.64
C LYS A 30 6.93 5.93 -1.16
N LYS A 31 6.30 4.80 -0.84
CA LYS A 31 4.93 4.76 -0.31
C LYS A 31 4.81 5.41 1.07
N ALA A 32 5.79 5.18 1.96
CA ALA A 32 5.86 5.84 3.25
C ALA A 32 6.00 7.36 3.14
N TYR A 33 6.81 7.84 2.17
CA TYR A 33 6.91 9.26 1.84
C TYR A 33 5.60 9.84 1.31
N GLU A 34 4.99 9.18 0.31
CA GLU A 34 3.71 9.60 -0.27
C GLU A 34 2.64 9.73 0.83
N LEU A 35 2.51 8.74 1.71
CA LEU A 35 1.56 8.76 2.82
C LEU A 35 1.81 9.93 3.79
N GLY A 36 3.07 10.13 4.19
CA GLY A 36 3.43 11.21 5.11
C GLY A 36 3.09 12.59 4.56
N VAL A 37 3.37 12.81 3.26
CA VAL A 37 3.04 14.08 2.59
C VAL A 37 1.55 14.27 2.40
N LEU A 38 0.84 13.26 1.88
CA LEU A 38 -0.59 13.38 1.54
C LEU A 38 -1.48 13.56 2.77
N CYS A 39 -1.16 12.87 3.86
CA CYS A 39 -1.99 12.86 5.05
C CYS A 39 -1.43 13.72 6.20
N SER A 40 -0.28 14.39 6.00
CA SER A 40 0.40 15.18 7.04
C SER A 40 0.67 14.37 8.32
N VAL A 41 1.18 13.15 8.15
CA VAL A 41 1.47 12.22 9.26
C VAL A 41 2.95 11.86 9.33
N ASP A 42 3.43 11.59 10.54
CA ASP A 42 4.78 11.08 10.75
C ASP A 42 4.84 9.57 10.46
N VAL A 43 5.81 9.16 9.64
CA VAL A 43 5.99 7.75 9.24
C VAL A 43 7.44 7.35 9.41
N ALA A 44 7.68 6.19 10.03
CA ALA A 44 9.00 5.56 10.09
C ALA A 44 8.93 4.11 9.64
N VAL A 45 9.98 3.68 8.92
CA VAL A 45 10.18 2.31 8.48
C VAL A 45 11.60 1.90 8.87
N ILE A 46 11.75 0.82 9.63
CA ILE A 46 13.03 0.28 10.08
C ILE A 46 13.16 -1.14 9.56
N ILE A 47 14.27 -1.44 8.87
CA ILE A 47 14.53 -2.74 8.25
C ILE A 47 15.94 -3.19 8.64
N PHE A 48 16.03 -4.33 9.31
CA PHE A 48 17.29 -5.02 9.55
C PHE A 48 17.48 -6.14 8.52
N GLU A 49 18.57 -6.08 7.79
CA GLU A 49 19.02 -7.16 6.92
C GLU A 49 20.10 -7.95 7.65
N GLN A 50 19.79 -9.19 8.01
CA GLN A 50 20.74 -10.14 8.59
C GLN A 50 20.88 -11.34 7.64
N ARG A 51 22.02 -11.42 6.96
CA ARG A 51 22.38 -12.57 6.13
C ARG A 51 23.45 -13.39 6.84
N PRO A 52 23.40 -14.73 6.78
CA PRO A 52 24.49 -15.56 7.28
C PRO A 52 25.82 -15.15 6.67
N GLY A 53 26.85 -14.94 7.49
CA GLY A 53 28.18 -14.54 7.04
C GLY A 53 28.35 -13.05 6.69
N HIS A 54 27.34 -12.21 6.92
CA HIS A 54 27.44 -10.76 6.72
C HIS A 54 27.12 -10.00 8.00
N ASN A 55 27.68 -8.79 8.12
CA ASN A 55 27.29 -7.84 9.17
C ASN A 55 25.81 -7.45 9.01
N VAL A 56 25.13 -7.27 10.13
CA VAL A 56 23.78 -6.72 10.16
C VAL A 56 23.81 -5.33 9.51
N LYS A 57 22.88 -5.10 8.58
CA LYS A 57 22.75 -3.81 7.92
C LYS A 57 21.38 -3.22 8.19
N LEU A 58 21.38 -1.98 8.68
CA LEU A 58 20.19 -1.19 8.93
C LEU A 58 19.84 -0.37 7.68
N TYR A 59 18.57 -0.42 7.28
CA TYR A 59 17.98 0.51 6.33
C TYR A 59 16.76 1.13 6.97
N GLN A 60 16.66 2.45 6.91
CA GLN A 60 15.53 3.16 7.50
C GLN A 60 15.07 4.33 6.62
N TYR A 61 13.80 4.66 6.77
CA TYR A 61 13.18 5.88 6.28
C TYR A 61 12.41 6.51 7.45
N CYS A 62 12.44 7.83 7.56
CA CYS A 62 11.61 8.58 8.47
C CYS A 62 11.24 9.92 7.83
N SER A 63 10.00 10.37 8.02
CA SER A 63 9.56 11.70 7.62
C SER A 63 10.28 12.83 8.37
N GLY A 64 10.82 12.54 9.55
CA GLY A 64 11.62 13.46 10.39
C GLY A 64 12.81 12.74 11.01
N ASP A 65 12.97 12.87 12.32
CA ASP A 65 14.03 12.20 13.08
C ASP A 65 13.57 10.83 13.64
N VAL A 66 14.42 9.80 13.47
CA VAL A 66 14.10 8.44 13.91
C VAL A 66 14.13 8.30 15.44
N GLN A 67 15.01 9.03 16.14
CA GLN A 67 15.04 8.98 17.60
C GLN A 67 13.78 9.60 18.18
N ASP A 68 13.32 10.71 17.62
CA ASP A 68 12.12 11.40 18.08
C ASP A 68 10.87 10.53 17.93
N ILE A 69 10.66 9.91 16.75
CA ILE A 69 9.47 9.07 16.53
C ILE A 69 9.51 7.79 17.36
N VAL A 70 10.69 7.19 17.56
CA VAL A 70 10.86 6.00 18.42
C VAL A 70 10.61 6.36 19.88
N GLN A 71 11.15 7.48 20.35
CA GLN A 71 10.93 7.93 21.73
C GLN A 71 9.46 8.29 21.97
N ARG A 72 8.80 8.95 21.02
CA ARG A 72 7.36 9.23 21.06
C ARG A 72 6.56 7.94 21.13
N HIS A 73 6.88 6.94 20.30
CA HIS A 73 6.23 5.63 20.33
C HIS A 73 6.39 4.92 21.68
N MET A 74 7.59 4.92 22.26
CA MET A 74 7.87 4.28 23.56
C MET A 74 7.09 4.93 24.72
N ARG A 75 6.82 6.24 24.63
CA ARG A 75 6.10 7.00 25.66
C ARG A 75 4.59 7.05 25.45
N PHE A 76 4.10 6.57 24.31
CA PHE A 76 2.69 6.68 23.95
C PHE A 76 1.85 5.60 24.65
N ASP A 77 0.84 6.04 25.39
CA ASP A 77 -0.08 5.25 26.21
C ASP A 77 -1.55 5.31 25.74
N GLY A 78 -1.82 6.07 24.67
CA GLY A 78 -3.15 6.13 24.04
C GLY A 78 -3.51 4.90 23.20
N GLU A 79 -4.62 5.02 22.46
CA GLU A 79 -5.13 3.98 21.58
C GLU A 79 -4.16 3.65 20.43
N LYS A 80 -3.93 2.37 20.17
CA LYS A 80 -2.97 1.86 19.17
C LYS A 80 -3.65 0.89 18.21
N ASP A 81 -3.65 1.21 16.93
CA ASP A 81 -3.91 0.21 15.88
C ASP A 81 -2.60 -0.54 15.57
N THR A 82 -2.52 -1.80 15.98
CA THR A 82 -1.33 -2.64 15.81
C THR A 82 -1.62 -3.79 14.86
N ARG A 83 -0.91 -3.82 13.71
CA ARG A 83 -1.02 -4.89 12.70
C ARG A 83 0.27 -5.71 12.66
N GLY A 84 0.15 -7.03 12.60
CA GLY A 84 1.25 -7.99 12.50
C GLY A 84 1.19 -8.85 11.22
N PRO A 85 2.14 -9.77 11.00
CA PRO A 85 2.14 -10.64 9.82
C PRO A 85 0.82 -11.39 9.54
N PRO A 86 0.06 -11.90 10.55
CA PRO A 86 -1.21 -12.59 10.32
C PRO A 86 -2.26 -11.75 9.59
N ASP A 87 -2.23 -10.43 9.80
CA ASP A 87 -3.17 -9.48 9.22
C ASP A 87 -3.02 -9.31 7.70
N PHE A 88 -1.88 -9.73 7.16
CA PHE A 88 -1.55 -9.60 5.74
C PHE A 88 -1.34 -10.94 5.04
N SER A 89 -1.28 -12.06 5.78
CA SER A 89 -0.95 -13.38 5.23
C SER A 89 -2.11 -14.10 4.52
N GLY A 90 -3.34 -13.57 4.60
CA GLY A 90 -4.48 -14.08 3.83
C GLY A 90 -4.81 -15.55 4.07
N ASN A 91 -5.46 -15.84 5.20
CA ASN A 91 -6.39 -16.98 5.35
C ASN A 91 -7.36 -16.74 6.53
N ALA A 92 -8.60 -16.33 6.21
CA ALA A 92 -9.86 -16.88 6.72
C ALA A 92 -10.40 -16.69 8.17
N THR A 93 -10.02 -15.72 9.00
CA THR A 93 -10.79 -15.45 10.25
C THR A 93 -10.90 -13.97 10.60
N THR A 94 -11.83 -13.26 9.94
CA THR A 94 -12.74 -12.25 10.52
C THR A 94 -13.52 -11.59 9.38
N LYS A 95 -14.52 -12.30 8.86
CA LYS A 95 -15.79 -11.66 8.51
C LYS A 95 -16.57 -11.56 9.82
N LEU A 96 -16.17 -10.67 10.72
CA LEU A 96 -16.95 -10.33 11.90
C LEU A 96 -16.79 -8.81 12.07
N ASP A 97 -17.91 -8.15 11.80
CA ASP A 97 -18.31 -6.80 12.22
C ASP A 97 -17.70 -5.60 11.50
N ASP A 98 -18.24 -5.28 10.31
CA ASP A 98 -18.55 -3.88 9.97
C ASP A 98 -19.76 -3.78 9.00
N PRO A 99 -20.90 -3.20 9.42
CA PRO A 99 -22.02 -2.87 8.55
C PRO A 99 -22.04 -1.35 8.26
N ALA A 100 -21.18 -0.88 7.35
CA ALA A 100 -21.18 0.45 6.75
C ALA A 100 -20.00 0.45 5.75
N ASP A 101 -20.07 0.83 4.49
CA ASP A 101 -20.83 1.90 3.85
C ASP A 101 -21.01 1.60 2.35
N ALA A 102 -22.22 1.94 1.89
CA ALA A 102 -22.61 2.40 0.56
C ALA A 102 -21.84 1.89 -0.67
N ASP A 103 -22.49 0.97 -1.40
CA ASP A 103 -22.35 0.86 -2.85
C ASP A 103 -22.85 2.18 -3.47
N ASP A 104 -21.92 3.07 -3.83
CA ASP A 104 -22.13 4.18 -4.76
C ASP A 104 -21.94 3.62 -6.18
N ASP A 105 -23.00 3.01 -6.71
CA ASP A 105 -23.07 2.58 -8.11
C ASP A 105 -23.28 3.83 -9.00
N ASP A 106 -22.20 4.56 -9.28
CA ASP A 106 -22.12 5.51 -10.40
C ASP A 106 -22.22 4.72 -11.72
N GLN A 107 -23.45 4.52 -12.22
CA GLN A 107 -23.70 4.09 -13.59
C GLN A 107 -23.50 5.27 -14.55
N GLU A 108 -22.29 5.37 -15.10
CA GLU A 108 -22.07 6.02 -16.40
C GLU A 108 -22.80 5.20 -17.48
N ASP A 109 -23.81 5.79 -18.14
CA ASP A 109 -24.26 5.43 -19.50
C ASP A 109 -25.26 6.49 -20.03
N GLU A 110 -24.78 7.71 -20.35
CA GLU A 110 -25.52 8.69 -21.19
C GLU A 110 -25.08 8.57 -22.66
N GLU A 111 -25.41 7.45 -23.32
CA GLU A 111 -25.37 7.34 -24.79
C GLU A 111 -26.69 6.75 -25.35
N GLU A 112 -27.84 7.41 -25.11
CA GLU A 112 -29.06 7.05 -25.86
C GLU A 112 -30.08 8.19 -26.07
N ILE A 113 -29.64 9.44 -26.26
CA ILE A 113 -30.56 10.56 -26.60
C ILE A 113 -30.45 11.00 -28.08
N ILE A 114 -29.41 10.59 -28.81
CA ILE A 114 -29.19 11.00 -30.22
C ILE A 114 -29.73 9.97 -31.23
N SER A 115 -30.96 9.48 -31.04
CA SER A 115 -31.60 8.61 -32.05
C SER A 115 -33.05 8.90 -32.37
N SER A 116 -33.75 9.77 -31.62
CA SER A 116 -35.22 9.78 -31.71
C SER A 116 -35.95 10.96 -32.35
N LEU A 117 -35.38 12.13 -32.66
CA LEU A 117 -36.18 13.17 -33.34
C LEU A 117 -35.48 14.02 -34.42
N GLY A 118 -34.58 13.40 -35.17
CA GLY A 118 -34.27 13.81 -36.54
C GLY A 118 -35.29 13.26 -37.55
N LYS A 119 -36.56 13.70 -37.50
CA LYS A 119 -37.51 13.52 -38.63
C LYS A 119 -38.79 14.33 -38.44
N ARG A 120 -38.78 15.57 -38.94
CA ARG A 120 -39.97 16.23 -39.53
C ARG A 120 -39.52 17.43 -40.39
N ARG A 121 -39.33 17.15 -41.70
CA ARG A 121 -39.71 17.92 -42.91
C ARG A 121 -39.27 19.41 -42.98
N GLY A 122 -38.56 19.93 -43.98
CA GLY A 122 -38.50 19.57 -45.41
C GLY A 122 -39.29 20.60 -46.25
N ASP A 123 -38.57 21.34 -47.10
CA ASP A 123 -38.97 22.17 -48.26
C ASP A 123 -39.81 23.45 -48.10
N GLY A 124 -39.32 24.54 -48.72
CA GLY A 124 -40.05 25.78 -49.01
C GLY A 124 -39.22 27.05 -48.88
#